data_AF-A0A9Q0S3E1-F1
#
_entry.id   AF-A0A9Q0S3E1-F1
#
_cell.length_a   1.000
_cell.length_b   1.000
_cell.length_c   1.000
_cell.angle_alpha   90.00
_cell.angle_beta   90.00
_cell.angle_gamma   90.00
#
_symmetry.space_group_name_H-M   'P 1'
#
loop_
_entity.id
_entity.type
_entity.pdbx_description
1 polymer ?
#
loop_
_entity_poly.entity_id
_entity_poly.type
_entity_poly.pdbx_seq_one_letter_code
_entity_poly.pdbx_strand_id
1 'polypeptide(L)'
;MRYLSQGSAFTSNIAYNVYELSVLQTILNENRVSTVKAMEAINLPCSDLLVRCRFEYQIQPCMELFEQSISYLGICCTFNGQNNFKFEWSSFTVHTGGLSLIVKPTHNFEYSTTYSRDVKLLIHKSVSYPSDLNVMKILSQQSESTIRIYSDVTRCSNEVKSLTFAERDCILPSEKTLRYFPRYAENNCNVECRIIQTIELCGCLPYNYFVTSSAPHPICNFTKIDCLVSNYLEIHESQMQQNGMCKCPPDCNAVSFDASMTKIPFTLSNFSVDNLYEGLDESQYVIAHISFGKQVYKELRRDLLINVIILASGLGGIYSLFIGMGVLTFFEIFYFLTFRLRAHYVRIRREHQVLCLKSRKIIVKEYKPKKLA
;
A
#
# COMPACT_ATOMS: atom_id res chain seq x y z
N MET A 1 25.29 -26.31 -2.22
CA MET A 1 24.29 -25.79 -3.21
C MET A 1 22.80 -25.87 -2.78
N ARG A 2 22.43 -26.59 -1.71
CA ARG A 2 21.02 -26.69 -1.22
C ARG A 2 20.38 -25.37 -0.75
N TYR A 3 21.16 -24.29 -0.61
CA TYR A 3 20.70 -22.99 -0.17
C TYR A 3 20.05 -22.15 -1.29
N LEU A 4 20.56 -22.27 -2.52
CA LEU A 4 20.19 -21.41 -3.66
C LEU A 4 18.78 -21.69 -4.20
N SER A 5 18.17 -22.79 -3.75
CA SER A 5 16.86 -23.29 -4.16
C SER A 5 15.69 -22.79 -3.30
N GLN A 6 15.97 -22.13 -2.17
CA GLN A 6 14.95 -21.65 -1.24
C GLN A 6 14.16 -20.45 -1.79
N GLY A 7 14.49 -20.02 -3.00
CA GLY A 7 14.19 -18.67 -3.42
C GLY A 7 14.99 -17.67 -2.58
N SER A 8 14.66 -16.40 -2.72
CA SER A 8 15.30 -15.32 -1.97
C SER A 8 14.74 -15.10 -0.56
N ALA A 9 13.78 -15.92 -0.15
CA ALA A 9 13.20 -15.81 1.19
C ALA A 9 14.20 -16.42 2.18
N PHE A 10 15.13 -15.59 2.66
CA PHE A 10 15.95 -15.89 3.83
C PHE A 10 14.96 -16.24 4.96
N THR A 11 14.88 -17.48 5.41
CA THR A 11 14.09 -17.85 6.59
C THR A 11 15.04 -18.27 7.71
N SER A 12 14.62 -18.16 8.97
CA SER A 12 15.47 -18.50 10.13
C SER A 12 15.90 -19.98 10.18
N ASN A 13 15.23 -20.87 9.45
CA ASN A 13 15.37 -22.32 9.60
C ASN A 13 16.17 -22.98 8.46
N ILE A 14 16.96 -22.21 7.73
CA ILE A 14 17.74 -22.72 6.62
C ILE A 14 19.03 -23.36 7.13
N ALA A 15 19.25 -24.65 6.83
CA ALA A 15 20.55 -25.27 7.00
C ALA A 15 21.49 -24.84 5.86
N TYR A 16 22.54 -24.09 6.20
CA TYR A 16 23.61 -23.71 5.26
C TYR A 16 24.97 -23.98 5.86
N ASN A 17 25.95 -24.20 4.99
CA ASN A 17 27.35 -24.33 5.37
C ASN A 17 28.09 -23.05 4.96
N VAL A 18 28.56 -22.29 5.95
CA VAL A 18 29.28 -21.03 5.75
C VAL A 18 30.51 -21.22 4.84
N TYR A 19 31.20 -22.35 4.97
CA TYR A 19 32.36 -22.68 4.13
C TYR A 19 31.98 -22.93 2.66
N GLU A 20 30.86 -23.59 2.39
CA GLU A 20 30.39 -23.77 1.00
C GLU A 20 30.04 -22.43 0.36
N LEU A 21 29.45 -21.50 1.12
CA LEU A 21 29.07 -20.18 0.63
C LEU A 21 30.29 -19.31 0.31
N SER A 22 31.37 -19.42 1.09
CA SER A 22 32.62 -18.70 0.79
C SER A 22 33.34 -19.27 -0.44
N VAL A 23 33.38 -20.59 -0.59
CA VAL A 23 33.92 -21.24 -1.80
C VAL A 23 33.12 -20.83 -3.03
N LEU A 24 31.79 -20.88 -2.95
CA LEU A 24 30.92 -20.45 -4.05
C LEU A 24 31.17 -19.00 -4.45
N GLN A 25 31.26 -18.09 -3.47
CA GLN A 25 31.53 -16.68 -3.75
C GLN A 25 32.90 -16.49 -4.43
N THR A 26 33.91 -17.28 -4.03
CA THR A 26 35.25 -17.22 -4.62
C THR A 26 35.21 -17.63 -6.10
N ILE A 27 34.53 -18.74 -6.40
CA ILE A 27 34.34 -19.22 -7.79
C ILE A 27 33.62 -18.16 -8.64
N LEU A 28 32.57 -17.53 -8.11
CA LEU A 28 31.83 -16.49 -8.83
C LEU A 28 32.69 -15.24 -9.08
N ASN A 29 33.49 -14.84 -8.11
CA ASN A 29 34.41 -13.70 -8.25
C ASN A 29 35.48 -13.98 -9.32
N GLU A 30 36.07 -15.18 -9.34
CA GLU A 30 37.06 -15.60 -10.36
C GLU A 30 36.46 -15.59 -11.77
N ASN A 31 35.21 -16.02 -11.91
CA ASN A 31 34.49 -16.04 -13.19
C ASN A 31 33.81 -14.70 -13.54
N ARG A 32 33.99 -13.65 -12.73
CA ARG A 32 33.36 -12.32 -12.90
C ARG A 32 31.82 -12.39 -13.00
N VAL A 33 31.20 -13.30 -12.28
CA VAL A 33 29.75 -13.47 -12.21
C VAL A 33 29.22 -12.78 -10.96
N SER A 34 28.30 -11.82 -11.13
CA SER A 34 27.61 -11.17 -10.01
C SER A 34 26.57 -12.10 -9.38
N THR A 35 26.24 -11.88 -8.10
CA THR A 35 25.17 -12.61 -7.39
C THR A 35 23.85 -12.63 -8.17
N VAL A 36 23.45 -11.50 -8.77
CA VAL A 36 22.20 -11.41 -9.55
C VAL A 36 22.23 -12.35 -10.75
N LYS A 37 23.24 -12.25 -11.62
CA LYS A 37 23.45 -13.17 -12.76
C LYS A 37 23.49 -14.64 -12.35
N ALA A 38 24.12 -14.95 -11.21
CA ALA A 38 24.15 -16.32 -10.69
C ALA A 38 22.75 -16.81 -10.32
N MET A 39 21.95 -15.98 -9.64
CA MET A 39 20.56 -16.32 -9.31
C MET A 39 19.66 -16.40 -10.54
N GLU A 40 19.86 -15.52 -11.54
CA GLU A 40 19.16 -15.58 -12.82
C GLU A 40 19.45 -16.88 -13.59
N ALA A 41 20.70 -17.35 -13.58
CA ALA A 41 21.11 -18.56 -14.27
C ALA A 41 20.56 -19.85 -13.63
N ILE A 42 20.29 -19.82 -12.32
CA ILE A 42 19.75 -20.96 -11.57
C ILE A 42 18.20 -20.96 -11.62
N ASN A 43 17.59 -19.81 -11.90
CA ASN A 43 16.14 -19.68 -11.93
C ASN A 43 15.53 -20.46 -13.10
N LEU A 44 14.40 -21.14 -12.84
CA LEU A 44 13.60 -21.78 -13.87
C LEU A 44 12.93 -20.70 -14.73
N PRO A 45 13.17 -20.64 -16.05
CA PRO A 45 12.56 -19.64 -16.90
C PRO A 45 11.05 -19.84 -16.98
N CYS A 46 10.32 -18.74 -17.17
CA CYS A 46 8.85 -18.78 -17.24
C CYS A 46 8.34 -19.65 -18.40
N SER A 47 9.09 -19.78 -19.49
CA SER A 47 8.76 -20.64 -20.64
C SER A 47 8.70 -22.12 -20.28
N ASP A 48 9.50 -22.54 -19.30
CA ASP A 48 9.62 -23.95 -18.92
C ASP A 48 8.67 -24.29 -17.77
N LEU A 49 8.34 -23.28 -16.95
CA LEU A 49 7.36 -23.39 -15.88
C LEU A 49 5.92 -23.36 -16.42
N LEU A 50 5.60 -22.40 -17.30
CA LEU A 50 4.25 -22.16 -17.81
C LEU A 50 4.05 -22.87 -19.15
N VAL A 51 3.29 -23.97 -19.14
CA VAL A 51 3.09 -24.82 -20.32
C VAL A 51 1.97 -24.28 -21.20
N ARG A 52 0.83 -23.95 -20.60
CA ARG A 52 -0.33 -23.38 -21.31
C ARG A 52 -1.03 -22.35 -20.46
N CYS A 53 -1.46 -21.29 -21.11
CA CYS A 53 -2.18 -20.19 -20.49
C CYS A 53 -3.45 -19.89 -21.28
N ARG A 54 -4.52 -19.62 -20.55
CA ARG A 54 -5.78 -19.13 -21.10
C ARG A 54 -6.22 -17.92 -20.29
N PHE A 55 -6.65 -16.88 -20.97
CA PHE A 55 -7.25 -15.71 -20.33
C PHE A 55 -8.52 -15.34 -21.11
N GLU A 56 -9.63 -15.12 -20.40
CA GLU A 56 -10.93 -14.76 -21.02
C GLU A 56 -11.34 -15.73 -22.15
N TYR A 57 -11.26 -17.03 -21.87
CA TYR A 57 -11.54 -18.13 -22.81
C TYR A 57 -10.58 -18.28 -23.99
N GLN A 58 -9.59 -17.40 -24.16
CA GLN A 58 -8.62 -17.48 -25.25
C GLN A 58 -7.31 -18.12 -24.78
N ILE A 59 -6.93 -19.23 -25.43
CA ILE A 59 -5.61 -19.83 -25.26
C ILE A 59 -4.61 -18.94 -26.00
N GLN A 60 -3.61 -18.44 -25.29
CA GLN A 60 -2.61 -17.52 -25.82
C GLN A 60 -1.21 -17.93 -25.33
N PRO A 61 -0.13 -17.54 -26.01
CA PRO A 61 1.23 -17.80 -25.55
C PRO A 61 1.45 -17.21 -24.15
N CYS A 62 1.92 -18.03 -23.20
CA CYS A 62 2.13 -17.60 -21.81
C CYS A 62 3.06 -16.39 -21.71
N MET A 63 4.06 -16.29 -22.59
CA MET A 63 5.04 -15.19 -22.60
C MET A 63 4.44 -13.85 -23.05
N GLU A 64 3.23 -13.83 -23.62
CA GLU A 64 2.52 -12.58 -23.92
C GLU A 64 1.74 -12.05 -22.71
N LEU A 65 1.37 -12.95 -21.79
CA LEU A 65 0.58 -12.66 -20.59
C LEU A 65 1.44 -12.45 -19.35
N PHE A 66 2.60 -13.13 -19.29
CA PHE A 66 3.51 -13.12 -18.15
C PHE A 66 4.83 -12.45 -18.48
N GLU A 67 5.36 -11.71 -17.51
CA GLU A 67 6.73 -11.20 -17.53
C GLU A 67 7.52 -11.74 -16.35
N GLN A 68 8.83 -11.82 -16.50
CA GLN A 68 9.72 -12.16 -15.39
C GLN A 68 9.86 -10.94 -14.48
N SER A 69 9.63 -11.12 -13.18
CA SER A 69 9.75 -10.08 -12.16
C SER A 69 10.45 -10.62 -10.90
N ILE A 70 10.83 -9.72 -10.01
CA ILE A 70 11.45 -10.07 -8.74
C ILE A 70 10.43 -9.89 -7.62
N SER A 71 10.34 -10.89 -6.74
CA SER A 71 9.55 -10.90 -5.52
C SER A 71 10.41 -11.29 -4.32
N TYR A 72 9.82 -11.28 -3.13
CA TYR A 72 10.53 -11.74 -1.93
C TYR A 72 10.89 -13.24 -1.96
N LEU A 73 10.26 -14.04 -2.84
CA LEU A 73 10.61 -15.43 -3.11
C LEU A 73 11.70 -15.58 -4.18
N GLY A 74 12.05 -14.50 -4.89
CA GLY A 74 13.11 -14.47 -5.88
C GLY A 74 12.53 -14.12 -7.23
N ILE A 75 13.11 -14.69 -8.28
CA ILE A 75 12.65 -14.47 -9.64
C ILE A 75 11.36 -15.27 -9.86
N CYS A 76 10.33 -14.61 -10.37
CA CYS A 76 8.98 -15.15 -10.51
C CYS A 76 8.38 -14.73 -11.86
N CYS A 77 7.26 -15.37 -12.23
CA CYS A 77 6.48 -15.02 -13.41
C CYS A 77 5.23 -14.25 -12.97
N THR A 78 5.10 -13.00 -13.41
CA THR A 78 4.00 -12.12 -13.05
C THR A 78 3.05 -11.93 -14.22
N PHE A 79 1.78 -12.29 -14.01
CA PHE A 79 0.70 -11.94 -14.91
C PHE A 79 0.38 -10.46 -14.78
N ASN A 80 0.21 -9.76 -15.91
CA ASN A 80 -0.20 -8.35 -15.94
C ASN A 80 0.67 -7.45 -15.04
N GLY A 81 1.99 -7.65 -15.13
CA GLY A 81 2.98 -6.91 -14.35
C GLY A 81 3.12 -5.44 -14.77
N GLN A 82 4.00 -4.71 -14.11
CA GLN A 82 4.09 -3.25 -14.26
C GLN A 82 4.57 -2.81 -15.66
N ASN A 83 5.47 -3.57 -16.29
CA ASN A 83 5.99 -3.22 -17.63
C ASN A 83 5.07 -3.74 -18.75
N ASN A 84 4.32 -4.80 -18.47
CA ASN A 84 3.40 -5.45 -19.41
C ASN A 84 1.94 -5.38 -18.94
N PHE A 85 1.53 -4.20 -18.43
CA PHE A 85 0.17 -3.98 -17.96
C PHE A 85 -0.79 -3.82 -19.15
N LYS A 86 -1.51 -4.89 -19.48
CA LYS A 86 -2.42 -4.97 -20.63
C LYS A 86 -3.89 -4.98 -20.25
N PHE A 87 -4.22 -5.54 -19.08
CA PHE A 87 -5.59 -5.85 -18.70
C PHE A 87 -6.01 -5.03 -17.48
N GLU A 88 -6.91 -4.06 -17.70
CA GLU A 88 -7.42 -3.19 -16.64
C GLU A 88 -8.62 -3.77 -15.90
N TRP A 89 -9.46 -4.53 -16.60
CA TRP A 89 -10.71 -5.07 -16.08
C TRP A 89 -10.97 -6.46 -16.64
N SER A 90 -11.71 -7.27 -15.88
CA SER A 90 -12.29 -8.52 -16.37
C SER A 90 -13.66 -8.69 -15.71
N SER A 91 -14.67 -9.00 -16.51
CA SER A 91 -16.06 -9.18 -16.04
C SER A 91 -16.42 -10.64 -15.75
N PHE A 92 -15.47 -11.56 -15.96
CA PHE A 92 -15.71 -12.99 -15.88
C PHE A 92 -15.52 -13.54 -14.47
N THR A 93 -16.59 -14.13 -13.92
CA THR A 93 -16.60 -14.82 -12.63
C THR A 93 -16.62 -16.33 -12.74
N VAL A 94 -16.74 -16.83 -13.97
CA VAL A 94 -16.74 -18.25 -14.29
C VAL A 94 -15.31 -18.77 -14.27
N HIS A 95 -15.13 -20.00 -13.79
CA HIS A 95 -13.82 -20.64 -13.64
C HIS A 95 -12.98 -20.67 -14.93
N THR A 96 -13.63 -20.71 -16.10
CA THR A 96 -12.96 -20.79 -17.41
C THR A 96 -12.74 -19.43 -18.08
N GLY A 97 -13.39 -18.37 -17.60
CA GLY A 97 -13.28 -17.02 -18.15
C GLY A 97 -12.25 -16.13 -17.46
N GLY A 98 -11.68 -16.58 -16.34
CA GLY A 98 -10.52 -15.93 -15.72
C GLY A 98 -9.20 -16.36 -16.37
N LEU A 99 -8.13 -16.34 -15.58
CA LEU A 99 -6.81 -16.84 -15.94
C LEU A 99 -6.74 -18.34 -15.59
N SER A 100 -6.59 -19.21 -16.59
CA SER A 100 -6.24 -20.62 -16.39
C SER A 100 -4.78 -20.86 -16.73
N LEU A 101 -4.10 -21.63 -15.90
CA LEU A 101 -2.69 -21.97 -16.04
C LEU A 101 -2.50 -23.48 -15.93
N ILE A 102 -1.69 -24.03 -16.83
CA ILE A 102 -1.09 -25.35 -16.67
C ILE A 102 0.39 -25.14 -16.43
N VAL A 103 0.83 -25.53 -15.24
CA VAL A 103 2.17 -25.32 -14.75
C VAL A 103 2.85 -26.67 -14.63
N LYS A 104 4.08 -26.76 -15.13
CA LYS A 104 4.95 -27.92 -14.94
C LYS A 104 6.07 -27.52 -13.98
N PRO A 105 5.97 -27.87 -12.70
CA PRO A 105 7.09 -27.70 -11.78
C PRO A 105 8.22 -28.66 -12.16
N THR A 106 9.09 -28.21 -13.06
CA THR A 106 10.25 -28.98 -13.52
C THR A 106 11.38 -28.76 -12.52
N HIS A 107 11.65 -29.74 -11.65
CA HIS A 107 12.83 -29.69 -10.79
C HIS A 107 13.65 -30.97 -10.87
N ASN A 108 14.95 -30.80 -11.15
CA ASN A 108 15.98 -31.73 -10.73
C ASN A 108 16.04 -31.70 -9.20
N PHE A 109 15.76 -32.85 -8.59
CA PHE A 109 15.41 -33.05 -7.19
C PHE A 109 16.51 -32.73 -6.16
N GLU A 110 17.72 -32.37 -6.59
CA GLU A 110 18.89 -32.39 -5.71
C GLU A 110 19.00 -31.18 -4.77
N TYR A 111 18.26 -30.09 -5.02
CA TYR A 111 18.57 -28.82 -4.37
C TYR A 111 17.44 -28.18 -3.58
N SER A 112 16.15 -28.50 -3.75
CA SER A 112 15.06 -27.85 -2.99
C SER A 112 14.97 -28.33 -1.54
N THR A 113 14.82 -27.39 -0.60
CA THR A 113 14.59 -27.65 0.82
C THR A 113 13.11 -27.56 1.22
N THR A 114 12.22 -27.14 0.31
CA THR A 114 10.79 -27.27 0.55
C THR A 114 10.40 -28.72 0.33
N TYR A 115 9.84 -29.35 1.37
CA TYR A 115 9.39 -30.75 1.32
C TYR A 115 8.30 -31.02 0.27
N SER A 116 7.69 -29.99 -0.31
CA SER A 116 6.68 -30.11 -1.36
C SER A 116 7.15 -29.56 -2.71
N ARG A 117 6.70 -30.21 -3.78
CA ARG A 117 7.02 -29.88 -5.18
C ARG A 117 6.02 -28.84 -5.74
N ASP A 118 5.56 -27.95 -4.89
CA ASP A 118 4.38 -27.13 -5.11
C ASP A 118 4.75 -25.76 -5.70
N VAL A 119 3.82 -25.16 -6.42
CA VAL A 119 3.98 -23.82 -7.00
C VAL A 119 3.33 -22.81 -6.06
N LYS A 120 4.07 -21.76 -5.69
CA LYS A 120 3.54 -20.66 -4.85
C LYS A 120 2.93 -19.59 -5.74
N LEU A 121 1.65 -19.28 -5.51
CA LEU A 121 0.92 -18.20 -6.15
C LEU A 121 0.80 -17.02 -5.18
N LEU A 122 1.34 -15.87 -5.56
CA LEU A 122 1.19 -14.61 -4.82
C LEU A 122 0.17 -13.71 -5.51
N ILE A 123 -0.73 -13.12 -4.73
CA ILE A 123 -1.76 -12.19 -5.22
C ILE A 123 -1.49 -10.82 -4.61
N HIS A 124 -1.20 -9.85 -5.47
CA HIS A 124 -0.84 -8.49 -5.05
C HIS A 124 -1.40 -7.45 -6.02
N LYS A 125 -1.40 -6.18 -5.60
CA LYS A 125 -1.73 -5.04 -6.46
C LYS A 125 -0.57 -4.70 -7.40
N SER A 126 -0.86 -4.22 -8.60
CA SER A 126 0.14 -3.96 -9.65
C SER A 126 1.22 -2.94 -9.25
N VAL A 127 0.89 -2.00 -8.36
CA VAL A 127 1.82 -0.96 -7.88
C VAL A 127 2.66 -1.36 -6.67
N SER A 128 2.37 -2.51 -6.05
CA SER A 128 3.13 -2.98 -4.89
C SER A 128 4.09 -4.10 -5.27
N TYR A 129 5.28 -4.04 -4.68
CA TYR A 129 6.23 -5.14 -4.70
C TYR A 129 5.62 -6.41 -4.08
N PRO A 130 5.74 -7.60 -4.71
CA PRO A 130 5.20 -8.82 -4.15
C PRO A 130 6.05 -9.29 -2.96
N SER A 131 5.50 -9.18 -1.76
CA SER A 131 6.14 -9.52 -0.49
C SER A 131 5.39 -10.64 0.25
N ASP A 132 5.95 -11.08 1.37
CA ASP A 132 5.35 -11.98 2.35
C ASP A 132 4.10 -11.41 3.03
N LEU A 133 3.85 -10.09 2.89
CA LEU A 133 2.63 -9.45 3.37
C LEU A 133 1.44 -9.68 2.42
N ASN A 134 1.68 -10.23 1.22
CA ASN A 134 0.63 -10.53 0.25
C ASN A 134 0.04 -11.92 0.44
N VAL A 135 -1.17 -12.13 -0.09
CA VAL A 135 -1.85 -13.43 -0.02
C VAL A 135 -1.08 -14.45 -0.85
N MET A 136 -0.59 -15.50 -0.19
CA MET A 136 0.02 -16.66 -0.83
C MET A 136 -0.95 -17.85 -0.83
N LYS A 137 -1.04 -18.55 -1.96
CA LYS A 137 -1.63 -19.89 -2.08
C LYS A 137 -0.58 -20.88 -2.59
N ILE A 138 -0.64 -22.10 -2.10
CA ILE A 138 0.26 -23.19 -2.50
C ILE A 138 -0.54 -24.12 -3.42
N LEU A 139 -0.07 -24.26 -4.66
CA LEU A 139 -0.66 -25.09 -5.68
C LEU A 139 0.09 -26.42 -5.72
N SER A 140 -0.55 -27.48 -5.24
CA SER A 140 0.11 -28.78 -5.17
C SER A 140 0.13 -29.51 -6.51
N GLN A 141 1.13 -30.38 -6.69
CA GLN A 141 1.17 -31.31 -7.83
C GLN A 141 -0.09 -32.18 -7.92
N GLN A 142 -0.39 -32.61 -9.16
CA GLN A 142 -1.49 -33.54 -9.45
C GLN A 142 -2.83 -33.02 -8.94
N SER A 143 -3.01 -31.71 -8.98
CA SER A 143 -4.24 -31.08 -8.54
C SER A 143 -4.66 -29.96 -9.45
N GLU A 144 -5.97 -29.83 -9.56
CA GLU A 144 -6.63 -28.70 -10.18
C GLU A 144 -7.19 -27.83 -9.07
N SER A 145 -6.70 -26.59 -9.02
CA SER A 145 -7.05 -25.62 -8.00
C SER A 145 -7.86 -24.50 -8.62
N THR A 146 -9.01 -24.22 -8.03
CA THR A 146 -9.83 -23.06 -8.36
C THR A 146 -9.61 -22.00 -7.28
N ILE A 147 -9.12 -20.83 -7.70
CA ILE A 147 -8.83 -19.68 -6.86
C ILE A 147 -9.82 -18.58 -7.19
N ARG A 148 -10.64 -18.19 -6.22
CA ARG A 148 -11.56 -17.06 -6.33
C ARG A 148 -10.99 -15.87 -5.57
N ILE A 149 -10.75 -14.77 -6.29
CA ILE A 149 -10.21 -13.52 -5.75
C ILE A 149 -11.36 -12.61 -5.33
N TYR A 150 -11.29 -12.06 -4.12
CA TYR A 150 -12.16 -11.01 -3.62
C TYR A 150 -11.33 -9.74 -3.45
N SER A 151 -11.92 -8.60 -3.77
CA SER A 151 -11.28 -7.30 -3.59
C SER A 151 -12.13 -6.38 -2.74
N ASP A 152 -11.45 -5.69 -1.84
CA ASP A 152 -12.00 -4.62 -1.02
C ASP A 152 -11.25 -3.33 -1.43
N VAL A 153 -12.01 -2.30 -1.80
CA VAL A 153 -11.48 -1.02 -2.24
C VAL A 153 -11.78 0.01 -1.18
N THR A 154 -10.75 0.65 -0.63
CA THR A 154 -10.92 1.81 0.25
C THR A 154 -10.76 3.08 -0.56
N ARG A 155 -11.72 4.00 -0.46
CA ARG A 155 -11.69 5.29 -1.16
C ARG A 155 -11.91 6.44 -0.18
N CYS A 156 -10.99 7.39 -0.19
CA CYS A 156 -11.17 8.66 0.50
C CYS A 156 -11.98 9.65 -0.35
N SER A 157 -12.91 10.35 0.30
CA SER A 157 -13.60 11.51 -0.27
C SER A 157 -12.63 12.66 -0.56
N ASN A 158 -13.05 13.63 -1.39
CA ASN A 158 -12.18 14.77 -1.72
C ASN A 158 -11.99 15.71 -0.53
N GLU A 159 -12.98 15.78 0.35
CA GLU A 159 -12.93 16.54 1.60
C GLU A 159 -11.86 15.94 2.52
N VAL A 160 -11.79 14.61 2.65
CA VAL A 160 -10.73 13.93 3.42
C VAL A 160 -9.36 14.13 2.80
N LYS A 161 -9.26 14.16 1.46
CA LYS A 161 -7.99 14.43 0.76
C LYS A 161 -7.49 15.87 0.94
N SER A 162 -8.37 16.83 1.25
CA SER A 162 -7.98 18.21 1.56
C SER A 162 -7.44 18.40 2.97
N LEU A 163 -7.65 17.43 3.86
CA LEU A 163 -7.09 17.46 5.22
C LEU A 163 -5.59 17.23 5.22
N THR A 164 -4.93 17.74 6.25
CA THR A 164 -3.50 17.48 6.45
C THR A 164 -3.27 16.00 6.82
N PHE A 165 -2.06 15.50 6.52
CA PHE A 165 -1.68 14.12 6.84
C PHE A 165 -1.95 13.73 8.31
N ALA A 166 -1.70 14.64 9.26
CA ALA A 166 -1.88 14.41 10.69
C ALA A 166 -3.35 14.21 11.10
N GLU A 167 -4.30 14.80 10.38
CA GLU A 167 -5.73 14.72 10.68
C GLU A 167 -6.39 13.48 10.06
N ARG A 168 -5.87 12.99 8.92
CA ARG A 168 -6.48 11.89 8.15
C ARG A 168 -5.86 10.51 8.34
N ASP A 169 -4.65 10.44 8.91
CA ASP A 169 -3.94 9.19 9.24
C ASP A 169 -3.84 8.17 8.07
N CYS A 170 -3.73 8.69 6.86
CA CYS A 170 -3.49 7.94 5.64
C CYS A 170 -2.70 8.82 4.68
N ILE A 171 -2.11 8.25 3.63
CA ILE A 171 -1.23 9.00 2.75
C ILE A 171 -1.66 8.91 1.29
N LEU A 172 -1.42 9.99 0.54
CA LEU A 172 -1.62 10.06 -0.89
C LEU A 172 -0.31 9.72 -1.60
N PRO A 173 -0.37 9.14 -2.81
CA PRO A 173 0.83 8.75 -3.55
C PRO A 173 1.83 9.90 -3.81
N SER A 174 1.35 11.15 -3.83
CA SER A 174 2.15 12.35 -4.12
C SER A 174 2.87 12.95 -2.91
N GLU A 175 2.53 12.56 -1.68
CA GLU A 175 3.02 13.24 -0.47
C GLU A 175 4.29 12.61 0.11
N LYS A 176 4.55 11.35 -0.20
CA LYS A 176 5.74 10.63 0.25
C LYS A 176 6.36 9.87 -0.89
N THR A 177 7.61 10.17 -1.15
CA THR A 177 8.46 9.41 -2.07
C THR A 177 9.21 8.34 -1.28
N LEU A 178 9.29 7.15 -1.86
CA LEU A 178 10.12 6.06 -1.34
C LEU A 178 11.47 6.09 -2.08
N ARG A 179 12.53 5.57 -1.47
CA ARG A 179 13.88 5.53 -2.04
C ARG A 179 14.05 4.39 -3.04
N TYR A 180 13.46 3.23 -2.75
CA TYR A 180 13.62 2.01 -3.56
C TYR A 180 12.44 1.72 -4.49
N PHE A 181 11.30 2.37 -4.26
CA PHE A 181 10.06 2.15 -5.01
C PHE A 181 9.55 3.45 -5.64
N PRO A 182 9.03 3.42 -6.88
CA PRO A 182 8.61 4.62 -7.61
C PRO A 182 7.33 5.26 -7.05
N ARG A 183 6.47 4.48 -6.38
CA ARG A 183 5.21 4.95 -5.81
C ARG A 183 5.04 4.47 -4.38
N TYR A 184 4.46 5.33 -3.56
CA TYR A 184 4.02 4.92 -2.23
C TYR A 184 2.91 3.87 -2.34
N ALA A 185 3.12 2.79 -1.60
CA ALA A 185 2.11 1.82 -1.22
C ALA A 185 2.47 1.39 0.20
N GLU A 186 1.48 1.08 1.03
CA GLU A 186 1.72 0.61 2.40
C GLU A 186 2.72 -0.57 2.43
N ASN A 187 2.51 -1.55 1.55
CA ASN A 187 3.41 -2.69 1.39
C ASN A 187 4.84 -2.27 0.99
N ASN A 188 5.00 -1.34 0.05
CA ASN A 188 6.32 -0.87 -0.38
C ASN A 188 7.04 -0.13 0.75
N CYS A 189 6.31 0.62 1.58
CA CYS A 189 6.88 1.29 2.76
C CYS A 189 7.41 0.26 3.78
N ASN A 190 6.63 -0.79 4.06
CA ASN A 190 7.06 -1.85 4.96
C ASN A 190 8.30 -2.59 4.42
N VAL A 191 8.35 -2.87 3.12
CA VAL A 191 9.52 -3.49 2.49
C VAL A 191 10.73 -2.55 2.53
N GLU A 192 10.55 -1.25 2.28
CA GLU A 192 11.62 -0.26 2.38
C GLU A 192 12.19 -0.16 3.79
N CYS A 193 11.35 -0.23 4.83
CA CYS A 193 11.81 -0.31 6.22
C CYS A 193 12.74 -1.52 6.43
N ARG A 194 12.36 -2.71 5.94
CA ARG A 194 13.21 -3.91 6.03
C ARG A 194 14.52 -3.79 5.26
N ILE A 195 14.48 -3.13 4.10
CA ILE A 195 15.70 -2.84 3.31
C ILE A 195 16.64 -1.95 4.12
N ILE A 196 16.14 -0.87 4.71
CA ILE A 196 16.94 0.06 5.53
C ILE A 196 17.59 -0.68 6.69
N GLN A 197 16.80 -1.48 7.42
CA GLN A 197 17.30 -2.24 8.56
C GLN A 197 18.34 -3.30 8.15
N THR A 198 18.12 -3.96 7.02
CA THR A 198 19.10 -4.93 6.48
C THR A 198 20.43 -4.24 6.14
N ILE A 199 20.37 -3.02 5.60
CA ILE A 199 21.57 -2.24 5.31
C ILE A 199 22.27 -1.79 6.60
N GLU A 200 21.52 -1.38 7.62
CA GLU A 200 22.09 -0.98 8.92
C GLU A 200 22.79 -2.15 9.64
N LEU A 201 22.19 -3.35 9.60
CA LEU A 201 22.73 -4.54 10.29
C LEU A 201 23.81 -5.27 9.47
N CYS A 202 23.59 -5.49 8.17
CA CYS A 202 24.44 -6.34 7.33
C CYS A 202 25.25 -5.58 6.26
N GLY A 203 24.94 -4.29 6.01
CA GLY A 203 25.72 -3.41 5.13
C GLY A 203 25.53 -3.65 3.63
N CYS A 204 24.49 -4.36 3.20
CA CYS A 204 24.25 -4.70 1.80
C CYS A 204 22.76 -4.83 1.47
N LEU A 205 22.42 -4.75 0.18
CA LEU A 205 21.05 -4.92 -0.33
C LEU A 205 20.82 -6.37 -0.78
N PRO A 206 19.86 -7.11 -0.20
CA PRO A 206 19.49 -8.43 -0.69
C PRO A 206 19.03 -8.40 -2.15
N TYR A 207 19.40 -9.42 -2.92
CA TYR A 207 19.17 -9.45 -4.37
C TYR A 207 17.68 -9.42 -4.76
N ASN A 208 16.78 -9.90 -3.90
CA ASN A 208 15.35 -9.84 -4.13
C ASN A 208 14.76 -8.45 -4.05
N TYR A 209 15.41 -7.53 -3.33
CA TYR A 209 14.96 -6.14 -3.31
C TYR A 209 15.54 -5.31 -4.44
N PHE A 210 16.23 -5.95 -5.40
CA PHE A 210 16.80 -5.28 -6.57
C PHE A 210 15.72 -4.96 -7.61
N VAL A 211 14.85 -3.99 -7.30
CA VAL A 211 13.75 -3.58 -8.18
C VAL A 211 14.19 -2.54 -9.22
N THR A 212 15.19 -1.72 -8.88
CA THR A 212 15.68 -0.66 -9.78
C THR A 212 17.21 -0.59 -9.77
N SER A 213 17.82 -0.47 -10.95
CA SER A 213 19.27 -0.39 -11.15
C SER A 213 19.95 0.84 -10.51
N SER A 214 19.16 1.73 -9.92
CA SER A 214 19.61 2.94 -9.22
C SER A 214 19.77 2.76 -7.71
N ALA A 215 19.74 1.52 -7.22
CA ALA A 215 19.95 1.25 -5.80
C ALA A 215 21.35 1.75 -5.36
N PRO A 216 21.45 2.62 -4.34
CA PRO A 216 22.72 3.24 -3.94
C PRO A 216 23.66 2.29 -3.19
N HIS A 217 23.22 1.07 -2.88
CA HIS A 217 23.97 0.11 -2.06
C HIS A 217 24.38 -1.13 -2.86
N PRO A 218 25.56 -1.72 -2.57
CA PRO A 218 26.00 -2.94 -3.21
C PRO A 218 25.09 -4.12 -2.85
N ILE A 219 24.91 -5.02 -3.81
CA ILE A 219 24.11 -6.24 -3.63
C ILE A 219 24.85 -7.18 -2.68
N CYS A 220 24.12 -7.85 -1.79
CA CYS A 220 24.68 -8.83 -0.86
C CYS A 220 25.32 -10.01 -1.62
N ASN A 221 26.54 -10.33 -1.22
CA ASN A 221 27.24 -11.55 -1.65
C ASN A 221 26.73 -12.76 -0.85
N PHE A 222 27.02 -13.97 -1.34
CA PHE A 222 26.63 -15.21 -0.67
C PHE A 222 27.27 -15.36 0.72
N THR A 223 28.41 -14.73 0.98
CA THR A 223 29.03 -14.72 2.32
C THR A 223 28.20 -13.98 3.38
N LYS A 224 27.32 -13.07 2.96
CA LYS A 224 26.46 -12.28 3.86
C LYS A 224 25.15 -12.96 4.23
N ILE A 225 24.87 -14.14 3.65
CA ILE A 225 23.72 -14.99 4.00
C ILE A 225 23.65 -15.23 5.51
N ASP A 226 24.79 -15.51 6.15
CA ASP A 226 24.84 -15.80 7.58
C ASP A 226 24.31 -14.63 8.43
N CYS A 227 24.65 -13.40 8.06
CA CYS A 227 24.12 -12.18 8.68
C CYS A 227 22.61 -12.03 8.45
N LEU A 228 22.14 -12.31 7.24
CA LEU A 228 20.73 -12.18 6.87
C LEU A 228 19.85 -13.19 7.61
N VAL A 229 20.34 -14.42 7.81
CA VAL A 229 19.60 -15.48 8.52
C VAL A 229 19.65 -15.28 10.03
N SER A 230 20.82 -14.95 10.60
CA SER A 230 20.96 -14.71 12.04
C SER A 230 20.12 -13.52 12.52
N ASN A 231 20.05 -12.45 11.73
CA ASN A 231 19.24 -11.26 12.03
C ASN A 231 17.84 -11.29 11.39
N TYR A 232 17.39 -12.46 10.89
CA TYR A 232 16.10 -12.56 10.20
C TYR A 232 14.94 -12.03 11.04
N LEU A 233 14.89 -12.44 12.32
CA LEU A 233 13.86 -12.01 13.25
C LEU A 233 13.94 -10.50 13.46
N GLU A 234 15.11 -9.93 13.69
CA GLU A 234 15.25 -8.48 13.89
C GLU A 234 14.79 -7.69 12.66
N ILE A 235 15.14 -8.14 11.45
CA ILE A 235 14.76 -7.52 10.17
C ILE A 235 13.25 -7.61 9.89
N HIS A 236 12.58 -8.68 10.34
CA HIS A 236 11.16 -8.93 10.05
C HIS A 236 10.22 -8.60 11.22
N GLU A 237 10.74 -8.50 12.45
CA GLU A 237 9.96 -8.22 13.65
C GLU A 237 9.60 -6.73 13.76
N SER A 238 8.42 -6.55 14.36
CA SER A 238 7.77 -5.28 14.68
C SER A 238 8.45 -4.47 15.78
N GLN A 239 9.69 -4.77 16.20
CA GLN A 239 10.40 -3.94 17.19
C GLN A 239 10.55 -2.49 16.70
N MET A 240 10.62 -2.28 15.38
CA MET A 240 10.58 -0.95 14.74
C MET A 240 9.19 -0.28 14.77
N GLN A 241 8.09 -1.05 14.79
CA GLN A 241 6.74 -0.51 14.99
C GLN A 241 6.53 -0.08 16.45
N GLN A 242 7.10 -0.81 17.40
CA GLN A 242 7.03 -0.46 18.84
C GLN A 242 7.93 0.72 19.21
N ASN A 243 9.13 0.82 18.62
CA ASN A 243 10.04 1.96 18.83
C ASN A 243 9.71 3.20 17.97
N GLY A 244 8.71 3.12 17.08
CA GLY A 244 8.25 4.23 16.25
C GLY A 244 9.19 4.62 15.09
N MET A 245 10.24 3.84 14.82
CA MET A 245 11.22 4.12 13.76
C MET A 245 10.64 3.87 12.35
N CYS A 246 9.74 2.90 12.19
CA CYS A 246 9.06 2.65 10.93
C CYS A 246 7.57 2.96 11.01
N LYS A 247 7.21 4.19 10.64
CA LYS A 247 5.80 4.60 10.47
C LYS A 247 5.41 4.49 9.00
N CYS A 248 4.62 3.45 8.69
CA CYS A 248 4.02 3.22 7.37
C CYS A 248 2.50 3.38 7.44
N PRO A 249 1.98 4.60 7.21
CA PRO A 249 0.54 4.85 7.17
C PRO A 249 -0.14 4.10 6.02
N PRO A 250 -1.43 3.76 6.16
CA PRO A 250 -2.19 3.13 5.08
C PRO A 250 -2.38 4.09 3.91
N ASP A 251 -2.58 3.51 2.72
CA ASP A 251 -2.94 4.25 1.52
C ASP A 251 -4.35 4.88 1.67
N CYS A 252 -4.54 6.14 1.26
CA CYS A 252 -5.88 6.76 1.26
C CYS A 252 -6.83 6.07 0.27
N ASN A 253 -6.30 5.74 -0.91
CA ASN A 253 -6.99 4.90 -1.88
C ASN A 253 -6.25 3.57 -1.94
N ALA A 254 -6.84 2.54 -1.35
CA ALA A 254 -6.21 1.23 -1.20
C ALA A 254 -7.06 0.17 -1.90
N VAL A 255 -6.39 -0.86 -2.42
CA VAL A 255 -7.04 -2.10 -2.86
C VAL A 255 -6.37 -3.24 -2.13
N SER A 256 -7.17 -4.03 -1.42
CA SER A 256 -6.74 -5.25 -0.75
C SER A 256 -7.40 -6.45 -1.42
N PHE A 257 -6.63 -7.53 -1.57
CA PHE A 257 -7.11 -8.79 -2.13
C PHE A 257 -7.19 -9.85 -1.04
N ASP A 258 -8.24 -10.65 -1.12
CA ASP A 258 -8.36 -11.92 -0.42
C ASP A 258 -8.62 -13.02 -1.45
N ALA A 259 -8.31 -14.26 -1.11
CA ALA A 259 -8.52 -15.39 -2.02
C ALA A 259 -8.99 -16.64 -1.29
N SER A 260 -10.08 -17.22 -1.78
CA SER A 260 -10.52 -18.57 -1.42
C SER A 260 -10.02 -19.57 -2.45
N MET A 261 -9.51 -20.71 -2.01
CA MET A 261 -9.01 -21.76 -2.90
C MET A 261 -9.73 -23.08 -2.62
N THR A 262 -10.20 -23.71 -3.68
CA THR A 262 -10.73 -25.08 -3.67
C THR A 262 -9.80 -25.95 -4.51
N LYS A 263 -9.40 -27.10 -3.97
CA LYS A 263 -8.47 -28.03 -4.62
C LYS A 263 -9.18 -29.36 -4.86
N ILE A 264 -9.02 -29.89 -6.06
CA ILE A 264 -9.43 -31.25 -6.42
C ILE A 264 -8.24 -32.02 -6.99
N PRO A 265 -8.16 -33.34 -6.78
CA PRO A 265 -7.20 -34.18 -7.49
C PRO A 265 -7.41 -34.06 -8.99
N PHE A 266 -6.33 -33.92 -9.75
CA PHE A 266 -6.42 -33.90 -11.20
C PHE A 266 -6.52 -35.33 -11.74
N THR A 267 -7.57 -35.60 -12.49
CA THR A 267 -7.78 -36.86 -13.21
C THR A 267 -8.30 -36.52 -14.58
N LEU A 268 -7.58 -36.91 -15.62
CA LEU A 268 -7.93 -36.58 -16.99
C LEU A 268 -9.07 -37.49 -17.42
N SER A 269 -10.26 -36.90 -17.59
CA SER A 269 -11.38 -37.64 -18.17
C SER A 269 -11.18 -37.80 -19.67
N ASN A 270 -11.43 -39.00 -20.19
CA ASN A 270 -11.47 -39.30 -21.62
C ASN A 270 -12.50 -38.46 -22.41
N PHE A 271 -13.40 -37.75 -21.72
CA PHE A 271 -14.41 -36.87 -22.32
C PHE A 271 -14.08 -35.38 -22.23
N SER A 272 -12.85 -35.01 -21.84
CA SER A 272 -12.44 -33.61 -21.80
C SER A 272 -12.35 -33.03 -23.22
N VAL A 273 -13.25 -32.10 -23.55
CA VAL A 273 -13.35 -31.44 -24.89
C VAL A 273 -12.54 -30.12 -24.93
N ASP A 274 -11.97 -29.72 -23.80
CA ASP A 274 -11.28 -28.43 -23.69
C ASP A 274 -9.84 -28.56 -24.19
N ASN A 275 -9.53 -27.84 -25.28
CA ASN A 275 -8.22 -27.77 -25.91
C ASN A 275 -7.08 -27.42 -24.92
N LEU A 276 -7.40 -26.78 -23.79
CA LEU A 276 -6.41 -26.48 -22.75
C LEU A 276 -5.72 -27.76 -22.25
N TYR A 277 -6.44 -28.90 -22.17
CA TYR A 277 -5.94 -30.15 -21.59
C TYR A 277 -5.41 -31.16 -22.63
N GLU A 278 -5.40 -30.82 -23.92
CA GLU A 278 -5.03 -31.73 -25.00
C GLU A 278 -3.59 -32.26 -24.87
N GLY A 279 -3.38 -33.57 -24.84
CA GLY A 279 -2.03 -34.16 -24.79
C GLY A 279 -1.28 -33.98 -23.46
N LEU A 280 -1.99 -33.68 -22.36
CA LEU A 280 -1.41 -33.69 -21.02
C LEU A 280 -1.34 -35.11 -20.45
N ASP A 281 -0.26 -35.38 -19.72
CA ASP A 281 -0.09 -36.56 -18.85
C ASP A 281 -0.39 -36.18 -17.39
N GLU A 282 -1.17 -36.99 -16.67
CA GLU A 282 -1.71 -36.69 -15.33
C GLU A 282 -0.63 -36.44 -14.27
N SER A 283 0.57 -37.01 -14.44
CA SER A 283 1.53 -37.19 -13.35
C SER A 283 2.37 -35.95 -12.99
N GLN A 284 2.42 -34.92 -13.84
CA GLN A 284 3.42 -33.84 -13.74
C GLN A 284 2.87 -32.41 -13.65
N TYR A 285 1.57 -32.19 -13.85
CA TYR A 285 1.04 -30.84 -13.97
C TYR A 285 0.33 -30.36 -12.70
N VAL A 286 0.34 -29.04 -12.56
CA VAL A 286 -0.45 -28.26 -11.61
C VAL A 286 -1.37 -27.37 -12.42
N ILE A 287 -2.67 -27.46 -12.18
CA ILE A 287 -3.67 -26.68 -12.93
C ILE A 287 -4.28 -25.67 -11.99
N ALA A 288 -4.35 -24.41 -12.42
CA ALA A 288 -4.90 -23.33 -11.62
C ALA A 288 -5.87 -22.50 -12.44
N HIS A 289 -7.07 -22.30 -11.92
CA HIS A 289 -8.09 -21.42 -12.46
C HIS A 289 -8.29 -20.25 -11.51
N ILE A 290 -7.88 -19.06 -11.92
CA ILE A 290 -7.93 -17.84 -11.14
C ILE A 290 -9.00 -16.93 -11.73
N SER A 291 -10.05 -16.62 -10.95
CA SER A 291 -11.10 -15.70 -11.37
C SER A 291 -11.60 -14.84 -10.21
N PHE A 292 -12.29 -13.75 -10.52
CA PHE A 292 -12.95 -12.97 -9.48
C PHE A 292 -14.14 -13.74 -8.89
N GLY A 293 -14.23 -13.74 -7.56
CA GLY A 293 -15.30 -14.40 -6.84
C GLY A 293 -16.66 -13.74 -7.05
N LYS A 294 -16.70 -12.45 -7.40
CA LYS A 294 -17.89 -11.65 -7.67
C LYS A 294 -17.55 -10.62 -8.77
N GLN A 295 -18.54 -10.22 -9.57
CA GLN A 295 -18.38 -9.13 -10.56
C GLN A 295 -18.31 -7.74 -9.88
N VAL A 296 -18.66 -7.69 -8.61
CA VAL A 296 -18.65 -6.47 -7.78
C VAL A 296 -17.62 -6.63 -6.67
N TYR A 297 -17.04 -5.50 -6.28
CA TYR A 297 -16.15 -5.39 -5.13
C TYR A 297 -16.85 -4.62 -4.01
N LYS A 298 -16.36 -4.77 -2.78
CA LYS A 298 -16.84 -3.99 -1.64
C LYS A 298 -16.07 -2.68 -1.59
N GLU A 299 -16.79 -1.55 -1.59
CA GLU A 299 -16.17 -0.23 -1.43
C GLU A 299 -16.34 0.29 0.00
N LEU A 300 -15.22 0.56 0.66
CA LEU A 300 -15.13 1.22 1.96
C LEU A 300 -14.84 2.70 1.71
N ARG A 301 -15.85 3.55 1.90
CA ARG A 301 -15.71 4.99 1.71
C ARG A 301 -15.37 5.67 3.04
N ARG A 302 -14.31 6.48 3.04
CA ARG A 302 -13.95 7.37 4.15
C ARG A 302 -14.40 8.79 3.81
N ASP A 303 -15.39 9.28 4.55
CA ASP A 303 -15.94 10.64 4.44
C ASP A 303 -15.71 11.43 5.74
N LEU A 304 -15.75 12.76 5.62
CA LEU A 304 -15.66 13.67 6.76
C LEU A 304 -16.95 13.63 7.58
N LEU A 305 -16.86 13.33 8.89
CA LEU A 305 -18.04 13.20 9.76
C LEU A 305 -18.75 14.54 10.00
N ILE A 306 -17.99 15.62 10.21
CA ILE A 306 -18.52 16.97 10.44
C ILE A 306 -17.79 17.95 9.54
N ASN A 307 -18.50 18.52 8.57
CA ASN A 307 -18.02 19.67 7.81
C ASN A 307 -18.44 20.99 8.50
N VAL A 308 -17.83 22.09 8.07
CA VAL A 308 -18.13 23.43 8.63
C VAL A 308 -19.61 23.79 8.46
N ILE A 309 -20.26 23.30 7.40
CA ILE A 309 -21.68 23.55 7.11
C ILE A 309 -22.59 22.85 8.14
N ILE A 310 -22.36 21.56 8.42
CA ILE A 310 -23.10 20.77 9.40
C ILE A 310 -22.84 21.33 10.79
N LEU A 311 -21.59 21.72 11.10
CA LEU A 311 -21.27 22.37 12.37
C LEU A 311 -22.04 23.69 12.54
N ALA A 312 -22.01 24.56 11.53
CA ALA A 312 -22.70 25.84 11.56
C ALA A 312 -24.22 25.68 11.63
N SER A 313 -24.78 24.74 10.86
CA SER A 313 -26.21 24.44 10.87
C SER A 313 -26.66 23.83 12.20
N GLY A 314 -25.85 22.94 12.79
CA GLY A 314 -26.13 22.30 14.08
C GLY A 314 -26.11 23.31 15.23
N LEU A 315 -25.07 24.14 15.30
CA LEU A 315 -25.01 25.24 16.27
C LEU A 315 -26.16 26.23 16.05
N GLY A 316 -26.40 26.65 14.81
CA GLY A 316 -27.50 27.55 14.46
C GLY A 316 -28.87 27.01 14.87
N GLY A 317 -29.10 25.70 14.71
CA GLY A 317 -30.32 25.03 15.19
C GLY A 317 -30.48 25.10 16.70
N ILE A 318 -29.40 24.84 17.46
CA ILE A 318 -29.41 24.91 18.93
C ILE A 318 -29.70 26.36 19.41
N TYR A 319 -29.02 27.35 18.83
CA TYR A 319 -29.25 28.77 19.18
C TYR A 319 -30.66 29.23 18.83
N SER A 320 -31.19 28.80 17.68
CA SER A 320 -32.55 29.14 17.28
C SER A 320 -33.61 28.48 18.17
N LEU A 321 -33.38 27.25 18.65
CA LEU A 321 -34.37 26.51 19.43
C LEU A 321 -34.38 26.94 20.90
N PHE A 322 -33.22 27.03 21.54
CA PHE A 322 -33.15 27.28 22.99
C PHE A 322 -33.11 28.76 23.35
N ILE A 323 -32.49 29.59 22.49
CA ILE A 323 -32.31 31.01 22.76
C ILE A 323 -33.26 31.85 21.90
N GLY A 324 -33.80 31.30 20.81
CA GLY A 324 -34.64 32.05 19.87
C GLY A 324 -33.85 33.05 19.03
N MET A 325 -32.52 32.90 18.97
CA MET A 325 -31.63 33.84 18.28
C MET A 325 -31.20 33.29 16.93
N GLY A 326 -31.39 34.10 15.90
CA GLY A 326 -30.88 33.86 14.56
C GLY A 326 -29.67 34.72 14.21
N VAL A 327 -29.13 34.53 13.02
CA VAL A 327 -28.03 35.35 12.46
C VAL A 327 -28.41 36.84 12.42
N LEU A 328 -29.68 37.15 12.12
CA LEU A 328 -30.18 38.53 12.14
C LEU A 328 -30.12 39.15 13.54
N THR A 329 -30.56 38.42 14.57
CA THR A 329 -30.49 38.88 15.97
C THR A 329 -29.06 39.13 16.41
N PHE A 330 -28.09 38.33 15.92
CA PHE A 330 -26.67 38.58 16.17
C PHE A 330 -26.20 39.93 15.59
N PHE A 331 -26.57 40.23 14.34
CA PHE A 331 -26.25 41.54 13.73
C PHE A 331 -26.97 42.70 14.43
N GLU A 332 -28.20 42.51 14.91
CA GLU A 332 -28.93 43.53 15.68
C GLU A 332 -28.25 43.85 17.02
N ILE A 333 -27.78 42.83 17.74
CA ILE A 333 -27.02 43.00 18.98
C ILE A 333 -25.72 43.75 18.69
N PHE A 334 -24.98 43.36 17.65
CA PHE A 334 -23.75 44.05 17.26
C PHE A 334 -24.01 45.51 16.91
N TYR A 335 -25.07 45.81 16.15
CA TYR A 335 -25.48 47.16 15.81
C TYR A 335 -25.86 47.98 17.05
N PHE A 336 -26.63 47.41 17.98
CA PHE A 336 -27.02 48.08 19.20
C PHE A 336 -25.81 48.40 20.10
N LEU A 337 -24.93 47.41 20.29
CA LEU A 337 -23.72 47.54 21.13
C LEU A 337 -22.71 48.52 20.57
N THR A 338 -22.54 48.57 19.25
CA THR A 338 -21.55 49.45 18.62
C THR A 338 -22.11 50.82 18.27
N PHE A 339 -23.12 50.91 17.42
CA PHE A 339 -23.61 52.18 16.89
C PHE A 339 -24.50 52.90 17.89
N ARG A 340 -25.50 52.21 18.46
CA ARG A 340 -26.50 52.86 19.30
C ARG A 340 -25.89 53.28 20.65
N LEU A 341 -25.13 52.40 21.29
CA LEU A 341 -24.42 52.69 22.54
C LEU A 341 -23.34 53.76 22.36
N ARG A 342 -22.57 53.75 21.26
CA ARG A 342 -21.60 54.83 20.98
C ARG A 342 -22.29 56.15 20.67
N ALA A 343 -23.36 56.15 19.88
CA ALA A 343 -24.12 57.37 19.60
C ALA A 343 -24.73 57.95 20.89
N HIS A 344 -25.27 57.09 21.74
CA HIS A 344 -25.80 57.47 23.04
C HIS A 344 -24.70 58.01 23.97
N TYR A 345 -23.55 57.34 24.05
CA TYR A 345 -22.40 57.80 24.83
C TYR A 345 -21.86 59.16 24.35
N VAL A 346 -21.73 59.35 23.04
CA VAL A 346 -21.31 60.63 22.44
C VAL A 346 -22.33 61.73 22.73
N ARG A 347 -23.63 61.41 22.65
CA ARG A 347 -24.70 62.36 22.98
C ARG A 347 -24.64 62.79 24.44
N ILE A 348 -24.54 61.85 25.38
CA ILE A 348 -24.38 62.16 26.82
C ILE A 348 -23.13 63.01 27.06
N ARG A 349 -22.00 62.69 26.41
CA ARG A 349 -20.76 63.47 26.55
C ARG A 349 -20.93 64.90 26.04
N ARG A 350 -21.66 65.11 24.94
CA ARG A 350 -21.98 66.45 24.41
C ARG A 350 -22.89 67.23 25.36
N GLU A 351 -23.93 66.58 25.90
CA GLU A 351 -24.84 67.20 26.88
C GLU A 351 -24.10 67.60 28.16
N HIS A 352 -23.20 66.76 28.69
CA HIS A 352 -22.32 67.12 29.80
C HIS A 352 -21.37 68.28 29.48
N GLN A 353 -20.78 68.33 28.28
CA GLN A 353 -19.93 69.46 27.87
C GLN A 353 -20.71 70.78 27.80
N VAL A 354 -21.93 70.76 27.28
CA VAL A 354 -22.80 71.95 27.25
C VAL A 354 -23.18 72.39 28.66
N LEU A 355 -23.51 71.45 29.56
CA LEU A 355 -23.78 71.76 30.96
C LEU A 355 -22.56 72.36 31.67
N CYS A 356 -21.36 71.80 31.50
CA CYS A 356 -20.11 72.34 32.03
C CYS A 356 -19.78 73.74 31.46
N LEU A 357 -20.06 74.00 30.18
CA LEU A 357 -19.88 75.33 29.58
C LEU A 357 -20.90 76.34 30.12
N LYS A 358 -22.13 75.91 30.39
CA LYS A 358 -23.19 76.76 30.95
C LYS A 358 -22.88 77.12 32.40
N SER A 359 -22.44 76.17 33.23
CA SER A 359 -21.99 76.45 34.59
C SER A 359 -20.73 77.34 34.61
N ARG A 360 -19.77 77.14 33.70
CA ARG A 360 -18.61 78.04 33.56
C ARG A 360 -19.01 79.47 33.16
N LYS A 361 -20.02 79.65 32.31
CA LYS A 361 -20.56 80.98 31.95
C LYS A 361 -21.31 81.66 33.10
N ILE A 362 -21.96 80.90 33.99
CA ILE A 362 -22.63 81.44 35.18
C ILE A 362 -21.59 81.95 36.18
N ILE A 363 -20.54 81.16 36.46
CA ILE A 363 -19.44 81.56 37.34
C ILE A 363 -18.73 82.83 36.84
N VAL A 364 -18.50 82.96 35.52
CA VAL A 364 -17.88 84.17 34.93
C VAL A 364 -18.80 85.39 34.97
N LYS A 365 -20.12 85.22 34.99
CA LYS A 365 -21.07 86.34 35.12
C LYS A 365 -21.15 86.88 36.56
N GLU A 366 -21.01 86.02 37.56
CA GLU A 366 -20.92 86.45 38.96
C GLU A 366 -19.59 87.17 39.26
N TYR A 367 -18.51 86.81 38.56
CA TYR A 367 -17.19 87.45 38.70
C TYR A 367 -17.00 88.65 37.75
N LYS A 368 -17.96 89.58 37.69
CA LYS A 368 -17.74 90.91 37.10
C LYS A 368 -17.39 91.90 38.23
N PRO A 369 -16.14 92.38 38.33
CA PRO A 369 -15.78 93.35 39.35
C PRO A 369 -16.54 94.66 39.09
N LYS A 370 -17.33 95.11 40.08
CA LYS A 370 -17.88 96.46 40.11
C LYS A 370 -16.70 97.44 40.12
N LYS A 371 -16.56 98.23 39.04
CA LYS A 371 -15.65 99.37 39.01
C LYS A 371 -16.15 100.40 40.03
N LEU A 372 -15.30 100.75 41.00
CA LEU A 372 -15.46 101.93 41.84
C LEU A 372 -15.42 103.17 40.93
N ALA A 373 -16.42 104.05 41.08
CA ALA A 373 -16.40 105.45 40.71
C ALA A 373 -17.04 106.23 41.85
#